data_AF-A0A937FA94-F1
#
_entry.id   AF-A0A937FA94-F1
#
_cell.length_a   1.000
_cell.length_b   1.000
_cell.length_c   1.000
_cell.angle_alpha   90.00
_cell.angle_beta   90.00
_cell.angle_gamma   90.00
#
_symmetry.space_group_name_H-M   'P 1'
#
loop_
_entity.id
_entity.type
_entity.pdbx_description
1 polymer ?
#
loop_
_entity_poly.entity_id
_entity_poly.type
_entity_poly.pdbx_seq_one_letter_code
_entity_poly.pdbx_strand_id
1 'polypeptide(L)'
;MKKLLLTLFLAMASSILFAQFSVNSSGDCNIPLNRDLYIGNFGDSGYRMRLTTLSSYTIFDYNPSLYFRSNTSSGSYPTRVLFTSSGLVGINNSSPSYRLDVGGDVRAMSFITTSDIRLKKNVEPLKNSLSKLLQLESIGYQYNSDIKVARMTPEGTEQESVVPEEGNRNRIGFSAQQLQKIFPELVYEDENGYLGVDYTSLIPVLVESIKEQQVVIEKLLKEVNK
;
A
#
# COMPACT_ATOMS: atom_id res chain seq x y z
N MET A 1 -48.84 -42.13 56.83
CA MET A 1 -48.58 -40.69 57.02
C MET A 1 -47.08 -40.48 57.07
N LYS A 2 -46.43 -40.37 55.90
CA LYS A 2 -44.98 -40.19 55.73
C LYS A 2 -44.78 -39.09 54.70
N LYS A 3 -43.78 -38.24 54.94
CA LYS A 3 -43.18 -37.25 54.01
C LYS A 3 -44.00 -35.97 53.77
N LEU A 4 -43.89 -35.03 54.70
CA LEU A 4 -44.06 -33.61 54.40
C LEU A 4 -43.21 -32.76 55.35
N LEU A 5 -41.86 -32.88 55.33
CA LEU A 5 -40.98 -31.80 55.83
C LEU A 5 -39.46 -31.91 55.54
N LEU A 6 -38.98 -32.68 54.55
CA LEU A 6 -37.53 -32.70 54.31
C LEU A 6 -37.17 -33.00 52.86
N THR A 7 -37.13 -31.94 52.04
CA THR A 7 -36.22 -31.73 50.88
C THR A 7 -36.54 -30.36 50.26
N LEU A 8 -36.42 -29.32 51.07
CA LEU A 8 -35.84 -28.05 50.62
C LEU A 8 -34.33 -28.30 50.68
N PHE A 9 -33.55 -27.94 49.65
CA PHE A 9 -32.15 -28.34 49.37
C PHE A 9 -31.98 -29.68 48.65
N LEU A 10 -32.02 -29.66 47.31
CA LEU A 10 -30.94 -30.24 46.48
C LEU A 10 -31.08 -29.78 45.02
N ALA A 11 -30.03 -29.09 44.55
CA ALA A 11 -29.65 -28.85 43.15
C ALA A 11 -30.60 -28.00 42.27
N MET A 12 -30.70 -26.69 42.51
CA MET A 12 -29.87 -25.75 41.72
C MET A 12 -28.39 -26.19 41.64
N ALA A 13 -28.05 -26.89 40.56
CA ALA A 13 -26.69 -27.05 40.04
C ALA A 13 -26.83 -27.09 38.51
N SER A 14 -26.89 -25.92 37.88
CA SER A 14 -25.75 -25.30 37.20
C SER A 14 -25.08 -26.23 36.19
N SER A 15 -25.51 -26.09 34.93
CA SER A 15 -24.58 -26.25 33.81
C SER A 15 -25.02 -25.33 32.69
N ILE A 16 -24.91 -24.03 32.92
CA ILE A 16 -24.68 -23.12 31.80
C ILE A 16 -23.23 -23.37 31.41
N LEU A 17 -23.02 -24.01 30.26
CA LEU A 17 -21.71 -24.28 29.71
C LEU A 17 -21.10 -22.96 29.22
N PHE A 18 -20.46 -22.20 30.11
CA PHE A 18 -19.62 -21.07 29.71
C PHE A 18 -18.19 -21.55 29.52
N ALA A 19 -17.91 -22.17 28.37
CA ALA A 19 -16.54 -22.13 27.84
C ALA A 19 -16.42 -20.86 26.98
N GLN A 20 -16.37 -19.70 27.63
CA GLN A 20 -16.15 -18.40 26.95
C GLN A 20 -14.65 -18.09 26.76
N PHE A 21 -13.77 -18.98 27.21
CA PHE A 21 -12.32 -18.85 27.11
C PHE A 21 -11.76 -20.27 27.08
N SER A 22 -11.12 -20.67 25.97
CA SER A 22 -10.35 -21.91 25.93
C SER A 22 -8.90 -21.58 25.61
N VAL A 23 -7.97 -22.23 26.30
CA VAL A 23 -6.55 -22.20 25.95
C VAL A 23 -6.25 -23.54 25.29
N ASN A 24 -5.78 -23.53 24.05
CA ASN A 24 -5.44 -24.77 23.36
C ASN A 24 -4.08 -25.32 23.84
N SER A 25 -3.71 -26.51 23.39
CA SER A 25 -2.43 -27.14 23.74
C SER A 25 -1.19 -26.37 23.23
N SER A 26 -1.37 -25.41 22.34
CA SER A 26 -0.33 -24.51 21.82
C SER A 26 -0.22 -23.21 22.64
N GLY A 27 -1.08 -23.01 23.64
CA GLY A 27 -1.12 -21.80 24.46
C GLY A 27 -1.97 -20.66 23.86
N ASP A 28 -2.64 -20.89 22.73
CA ASP A 28 -3.51 -19.88 22.14
C ASP A 28 -4.79 -19.76 22.98
N CYS A 29 -5.09 -18.54 23.42
CA CYS A 29 -6.39 -18.20 23.97
C CYS A 29 -7.40 -18.06 22.81
N ASN A 30 -8.26 -19.05 22.66
CA ASN A 30 -9.39 -19.03 21.76
C ASN A 30 -10.65 -18.57 22.50
N ILE A 31 -11.18 -17.41 22.09
CA ILE A 31 -12.50 -16.94 22.49
C ILE A 31 -13.40 -17.21 21.26
N PRO A 32 -14.13 -18.35 21.21
CA PRO A 32 -14.95 -18.69 20.06
C PRO A 32 -16.17 -17.76 20.03
N LEU A 33 -16.02 -16.64 19.34
CA LEU A 33 -17.09 -15.69 19.21
C LEU A 33 -17.68 -15.81 17.81
N ASN A 34 -18.94 -16.25 17.74
CA ASN A 34 -19.79 -15.94 16.59
C ASN A 34 -20.26 -14.46 16.62
N ARG A 35 -19.55 -13.58 17.35
CA ARG A 35 -19.84 -12.16 17.64
C ARG A 35 -18.53 -11.40 17.93
N ASP A 36 -18.61 -10.10 18.21
CA ASP A 36 -17.44 -9.28 18.54
C ASP A 36 -16.82 -9.59 19.91
N LEU A 37 -15.48 -9.47 20.01
CA LEU A 37 -14.75 -9.46 21.28
C LEU A 37 -14.75 -8.03 21.84
N TYR A 38 -15.57 -7.79 22.84
CA TYR A 38 -15.68 -6.49 23.48
C TYR A 38 -14.82 -6.42 24.76
N ILE A 39 -13.79 -5.57 24.76
CA ILE A 39 -12.98 -5.24 25.95
C ILE A 39 -13.14 -3.73 26.21
N GLY A 40 -14.09 -3.33 27.06
CA GLY A 40 -14.37 -1.92 27.33
C GLY A 40 -15.71 -1.66 28.03
N ASN A 41 -16.07 -0.38 28.23
CA ASN A 41 -17.34 0.05 28.85
C ASN A 41 -18.36 0.52 27.79
N PHE A 42 -19.60 0.05 27.94
CA PHE A 42 -20.75 0.10 27.05
C PHE A 42 -21.19 1.54 26.73
N GLY A 43 -21.20 1.95 25.46
CA GLY A 43 -21.69 3.28 25.09
C GLY A 43 -21.53 3.73 23.64
N ASP A 44 -21.48 2.82 22.65
CA ASP A 44 -21.40 3.24 21.24
C ASP A 44 -21.85 2.13 20.28
N SER A 45 -22.44 2.54 19.16
CA SER A 45 -23.18 1.67 18.23
C SER A 45 -22.29 1.20 17.07
N GLY A 46 -21.24 0.42 17.35
CA GLY A 46 -20.36 -0.09 16.29
C GLY A 46 -19.48 -1.26 16.71
N TYR A 47 -19.23 -2.15 15.76
CA TYR A 47 -18.34 -3.31 15.91
C TYR A 47 -16.88 -2.85 15.93
N ARG A 48 -16.23 -2.85 17.11
CA ARG A 48 -14.83 -2.42 17.24
C ARG A 48 -14.13 -3.05 18.44
N MET A 49 -12.85 -3.39 18.23
CA MET A 49 -11.90 -3.64 19.32
C MET A 49 -11.42 -2.29 19.87
N ARG A 50 -11.62 -2.05 21.18
CA ARG A 50 -11.17 -0.83 21.86
C ARG A 50 -10.12 -1.21 22.91
N LEU A 51 -8.93 -0.64 22.81
CA LEU A 51 -7.88 -0.77 23.83
C LEU A 51 -7.74 0.59 24.53
N THR A 52 -8.31 0.70 25.72
CA THR A 52 -8.23 1.91 26.56
C THR A 52 -7.13 1.74 27.60
N THR A 53 -6.16 2.63 27.63
CA THR A 53 -5.20 2.74 28.73
C THR A 53 -5.51 3.98 29.56
N LEU A 54 -5.41 3.87 30.89
CA LEU A 54 -5.61 5.00 31.81
C LEU A 54 -4.42 5.99 31.80
N SER A 55 -3.38 5.70 31.02
CA SER A 55 -2.12 6.44 30.95
C SER A 55 -1.63 6.56 29.50
N SER A 56 -2.15 7.57 28.80
CA SER A 56 -1.64 8.28 27.61
C SER A 56 -1.05 7.53 26.39
N TYR A 57 -0.98 6.20 26.34
CA TYR A 57 -0.62 5.47 25.12
C TYR A 57 -1.15 4.03 25.13
N THR A 58 -1.54 3.55 23.95
CA THR A 58 -1.74 2.12 23.66
C THR A 58 -0.62 1.72 22.70
N ILE A 59 0.16 0.69 23.06
CA ILE A 59 1.24 0.17 22.22
C ILE A 59 0.83 -1.17 21.63
N PHE A 60 1.14 -1.37 20.35
CA PHE A 60 1.08 -2.66 19.67
C PHE A 60 2.50 -3.06 19.28
N ASP A 61 3.18 -3.79 20.17
CA ASP A 61 4.45 -4.42 19.82
C ASP A 61 4.20 -5.62 18.91
N TYR A 62 4.99 -5.73 17.86
CA TYR A 62 4.90 -6.84 16.91
C TYR A 62 6.29 -7.43 16.65
N ASN A 63 6.35 -8.75 16.53
CA ASN A 63 7.55 -9.48 16.16
C ASN A 63 7.12 -10.80 15.47
N PRO A 64 7.51 -11.06 14.21
CA PRO A 64 8.33 -10.21 13.34
C PRO A 64 7.54 -9.08 12.66
N SER A 65 6.28 -9.31 12.26
CA SER A 65 5.50 -8.39 11.42
C SER A 65 4.05 -8.28 11.93
N LEU A 66 3.38 -7.17 11.64
CA LEU A 66 1.96 -6.96 11.94
C LEU A 66 1.11 -7.03 10.66
N TYR A 67 0.09 -7.88 10.65
CA TYR A 67 -0.78 -8.13 9.50
C TYR A 67 -2.21 -7.67 9.79
N PHE A 68 -2.77 -6.86 8.90
CA PHE A 68 -4.21 -6.60 8.81
C PHE A 68 -4.74 -7.44 7.66
N ARG A 69 -5.63 -8.41 7.95
CA ARG A 69 -6.19 -9.33 6.96
C ARG A 69 -7.71 -9.18 6.94
N SER A 70 -8.34 -9.41 5.79
CA SER A 70 -9.81 -9.44 5.68
C SER A 70 -10.28 -10.78 5.17
N ASN A 71 -11.38 -11.31 5.70
CA ASN A 71 -12.00 -12.52 5.17
C ASN A 71 -12.64 -12.24 3.80
N THR A 72 -12.49 -13.15 2.85
CA THR A 72 -13.22 -13.17 1.58
C THR A 72 -14.36 -14.19 1.65
N SER A 73 -15.34 -14.08 0.76
CA SER A 73 -16.46 -15.03 0.67
C SER A 73 -16.02 -16.49 0.43
N SER A 74 -14.77 -16.70 0.03
CA SER A 74 -14.11 -18.01 -0.17
C SER A 74 -13.39 -18.55 1.07
N GLY A 75 -13.45 -17.86 2.23
CA GLY A 75 -12.76 -18.27 3.45
C GLY A 75 -11.25 -18.00 3.44
N SER A 76 -10.77 -17.19 2.50
CA SER A 76 -9.38 -16.73 2.47
C SER A 76 -9.20 -15.45 3.26
N TYR A 77 -8.00 -15.24 3.81
CA TYR A 77 -7.64 -14.06 4.58
C TYR A 77 -6.47 -13.33 3.93
N PRO A 78 -6.64 -12.64 2.81
CA PRO A 78 -5.57 -11.82 2.27
C PRO A 78 -5.18 -10.67 3.23
N THR A 79 -3.87 -10.46 3.39
CA THR A 79 -3.26 -9.23 3.95
C THR A 79 -3.63 -8.01 3.12
N ARG A 80 -4.22 -7.03 3.80
CA ARG A 80 -4.59 -5.70 3.29
C ARG A 80 -3.58 -4.65 3.68
N VAL A 81 -3.06 -4.74 4.90
CA VAL A 81 -1.96 -3.89 5.36
C VAL A 81 -0.93 -4.76 6.06
N LEU A 82 0.34 -4.57 5.72
CA LEU A 82 1.48 -5.25 6.31
C LEU A 82 2.44 -4.21 6.88
N PHE A 83 2.83 -4.35 8.14
CA PHE A 83 4.00 -3.71 8.71
C PHE A 83 5.08 -4.77 8.89
N THR A 84 6.18 -4.67 8.15
CA THR A 84 7.27 -5.65 8.20
C THR A 84 8.16 -5.43 9.43
N SER A 85 8.93 -6.45 9.81
CA SER A 85 10.01 -6.31 10.82
C SER A 85 11.06 -5.26 10.48
N SER A 86 11.25 -4.97 9.17
CA SER A 86 12.15 -3.94 8.66
C SER A 86 11.53 -2.53 8.63
N GLY A 87 10.27 -2.38 9.05
CA GLY A 87 9.56 -1.09 9.11
C GLY A 87 8.99 -0.61 7.77
N LEU A 88 8.82 -1.50 6.80
CA LEU A 88 8.12 -1.21 5.54
C LEU A 88 6.61 -1.39 5.72
N VAL A 89 5.84 -0.59 4.99
CA VAL A 89 4.36 -0.65 4.99
C VAL A 89 3.87 -1.06 3.61
N GLY A 90 3.24 -2.23 3.52
CA GLY A 90 2.56 -2.70 2.31
C GLY A 90 1.05 -2.51 2.42
N ILE A 91 0.40 -1.92 1.41
CA ILE A 91 -1.07 -1.87 1.29
C ILE A 91 -1.48 -2.69 0.07
N ASN A 92 -2.24 -3.77 0.27
CA ASN A 92 -2.50 -4.81 -0.73
C ASN A 92 -1.20 -5.32 -1.39
N ASN A 93 -0.10 -5.30 -0.64
CA ASN A 93 1.22 -5.77 -1.06
C ASN A 93 1.87 -6.51 0.10
N SER A 94 2.12 -7.81 -0.07
CA SER A 94 2.78 -8.67 0.93
C SER A 94 4.30 -8.63 0.90
N SER A 95 4.88 -8.04 -0.15
CA SER A 95 6.32 -7.95 -0.36
C SER A 95 6.70 -6.52 -0.73
N PRO A 96 6.48 -5.54 0.18
CA PRO A 96 6.78 -4.14 -0.10
C PRO A 96 8.30 -3.96 -0.31
N SER A 97 8.69 -3.28 -1.39
CA SER A 97 10.09 -2.92 -1.68
C SER A 97 10.42 -1.46 -1.34
N TYR A 98 9.39 -0.68 -0.99
CA TYR A 98 9.50 0.72 -0.56
C TYR A 98 8.95 0.92 0.86
N ARG A 99 9.32 2.02 1.51
CA ARG A 99 8.84 2.36 2.87
C ARG A 99 7.31 2.36 2.97
N LEU A 100 6.65 2.82 1.91
CA LEU A 100 5.22 2.66 1.69
C LEU A 100 5.04 2.16 0.26
N ASP A 101 4.51 0.96 0.10
CA ASP A 101 4.30 0.31 -1.20
C ASP A 101 2.84 -0.13 -1.32
N VAL A 102 2.14 0.45 -2.29
CA VAL A 102 0.71 0.22 -2.49
C VAL A 102 0.50 -0.61 -3.75
N GLY A 103 -0.10 -1.78 -3.60
CA GLY A 103 -0.62 -2.58 -4.70
C GLY A 103 -1.92 -1.96 -5.22
N GLY A 104 -1.80 -0.93 -6.06
CA GLY A 104 -2.94 -0.24 -6.67
C GLY A 104 -2.74 1.28 -6.73
N ASP A 105 -3.84 2.01 -6.94
CA ASP A 105 -3.82 3.47 -7.05
C ASP A 105 -3.79 4.15 -5.68
N VAL A 106 -3.07 5.28 -5.60
CA VAL A 106 -3.08 6.17 -4.43
C VAL A 106 -3.77 7.47 -4.82
N ARG A 107 -4.85 7.83 -4.12
CA ARG A 107 -5.52 9.12 -4.24
C ARG A 107 -5.16 10.01 -3.05
N ALA A 108 -4.57 11.17 -3.33
CA ALA A 108 -4.30 12.21 -2.35
C ALA A 108 -4.79 13.56 -2.86
N MET A 109 -5.03 14.51 -1.95
CA MET A 109 -5.31 15.90 -2.32
C MET A 109 -4.08 16.60 -2.92
N SER A 110 -2.90 16.27 -2.42
CA SER A 110 -1.62 16.79 -2.90
C SER A 110 -0.47 15.90 -2.41
N PHE A 111 0.61 15.88 -3.18
CA PHE A 111 1.90 15.33 -2.76
C PHE A 111 2.90 16.47 -2.63
N ILE A 112 3.36 16.75 -1.42
CA ILE A 112 4.37 17.77 -1.15
C ILE A 112 5.74 17.09 -1.14
N THR A 113 6.50 17.28 -2.22
CA THR A 113 7.87 16.76 -2.34
C THR A 113 8.88 17.79 -1.82
N THR A 114 9.72 17.39 -0.88
CA THR A 114 10.77 18.27 -0.32
C THR A 114 11.81 18.58 -1.40
N SER A 115 12.02 19.86 -1.71
CA SER A 115 12.99 20.29 -2.74
C SER A 115 13.82 21.53 -2.35
N ASP A 116 13.95 21.80 -1.05
CA ASP A 116 14.73 22.92 -0.50
C ASP A 116 16.20 22.86 -0.97
N ILE A 117 16.71 24.00 -1.47
CA ILE A 117 18.09 24.09 -2.00
C ILE A 117 19.14 23.77 -0.94
N ARG A 118 18.86 24.00 0.34
CA ARG A 118 19.78 23.71 1.47
C ARG A 118 19.96 22.21 1.70
N LEU A 119 19.04 21.39 1.20
CA LEU A 119 19.10 19.94 1.28
C LEU A 119 19.75 19.33 0.02
N LYS A 120 20.20 20.15 -0.92
CA LYS A 120 20.82 19.73 -2.19
C LYS A 120 22.32 20.01 -2.19
N LYS A 121 23.06 19.16 -2.88
CA LYS A 121 24.50 19.31 -3.17
C LYS A 121 24.74 19.07 -4.66
N ASN A 122 25.85 19.59 -5.20
CA ASN A 122 26.23 19.42 -6.60
C ASN A 122 25.13 19.87 -7.58
N VAL A 123 24.57 21.05 -7.36
CA VAL A 123 23.48 21.59 -8.18
C VAL A 123 24.07 22.17 -9.46
N GLU A 124 23.76 21.52 -10.59
CA GLU A 124 24.20 21.95 -11.92
C GLU A 124 23.01 22.23 -12.83
N PRO A 125 23.10 23.19 -13.77
CA PRO A 125 22.08 23.41 -14.79
C PRO A 125 21.92 22.17 -15.69
N LEU A 126 20.68 21.81 -16.02
CA LEU A 126 20.41 20.81 -17.05
C LEU A 126 20.82 21.36 -18.41
N LYS A 127 21.44 20.51 -19.23
CA LYS A 127 21.91 20.86 -20.58
C LYS A 127 21.44 19.81 -21.58
N ASN A 128 21.23 20.24 -22.82
CA ASN A 128 20.83 19.38 -23.93
C ASN A 128 19.49 18.67 -23.66
N SER A 129 18.63 19.31 -22.86
CA SER A 129 17.37 18.73 -22.40
C SER A 129 16.45 18.41 -23.57
N LEU A 130 16.34 19.33 -24.54
CA LEU A 130 15.52 19.15 -25.74
C LEU A 130 16.03 17.98 -26.57
N SER A 131 17.34 17.92 -26.82
CA SER A 131 17.93 16.85 -27.64
C SER A 131 17.77 15.45 -27.01
N LYS A 132 17.80 15.35 -25.68
CA LYS A 132 17.54 14.10 -24.96
C LYS A 132 16.06 13.75 -24.98
N LEU A 133 15.18 14.72 -24.78
CA LEU A 133 13.73 14.53 -24.80
C LEU A 133 13.24 14.05 -26.18
N LEU A 134 13.80 14.59 -27.27
CA LEU A 134 13.45 14.21 -28.64
C LEU A 134 13.83 12.76 -29.01
N GLN A 135 14.67 12.10 -28.21
CA GLN A 135 15.02 10.68 -28.38
C GLN A 135 14.02 9.73 -27.68
N LEU A 136 13.09 10.27 -26.88
CA LEU A 136 12.07 9.47 -26.19
C LEU A 136 10.83 9.29 -27.07
N GLU A 137 10.22 8.11 -26.97
CA GLU A 137 8.95 7.81 -27.62
C GLU A 137 7.87 7.65 -26.55
N SER A 138 6.78 8.42 -26.67
CA SER A 138 5.59 8.20 -25.85
C SER A 138 4.82 6.99 -26.38
N ILE A 139 4.45 6.08 -25.48
CA ILE A 139 3.73 4.85 -25.82
C ILE A 139 2.34 4.83 -25.18
N GLY A 140 1.39 4.25 -25.89
CA GLY A 140 0.12 3.80 -25.33
C GLY A 140 0.25 2.36 -24.86
N TYR A 141 -0.26 2.02 -23.68
CA TYR A 141 -0.17 0.66 -23.14
C TYR A 141 -1.39 0.30 -22.28
N GLN A 142 -1.58 -1.00 -22.12
CA GLN A 142 -2.40 -1.60 -21.09
C GLN A 142 -1.48 -2.48 -20.24
N TYR A 143 -1.83 -2.68 -18.98
CA TYR A 143 -1.07 -3.61 -18.14
C TYR A 143 -1.37 -5.04 -18.58
N ASN A 144 -0.33 -5.86 -18.65
CA ASN A 144 -0.50 -7.27 -18.98
C ASN A 144 -1.12 -8.02 -17.78
N SER A 145 -2.36 -8.48 -17.94
CA SER A 145 -3.09 -9.29 -16.94
C SER A 145 -2.34 -10.56 -16.54
N ASP A 146 -1.53 -11.09 -17.45
CA ASP A 146 -0.88 -12.38 -17.29
C ASP A 146 0.44 -12.26 -16.50
N ILE A 147 0.97 -11.04 -16.31
CA ILE A 147 2.16 -10.81 -15.50
C ILE A 147 1.77 -10.75 -14.02
N LYS A 148 2.12 -11.81 -13.30
CA LYS A 148 2.03 -11.86 -11.84
C LYS A 148 3.18 -11.11 -11.19
N VAL A 149 3.05 -9.79 -11.04
CA VAL A 149 3.86 -9.06 -10.07
C VAL A 149 3.37 -9.49 -8.69
N ALA A 150 4.23 -9.94 -7.77
CA ALA A 150 3.81 -10.38 -6.44
C ALA A 150 3.15 -9.24 -5.63
N ARG A 151 1.85 -9.03 -5.83
CA ARG A 151 1.00 -8.08 -5.10
C ARG A 151 -0.34 -8.76 -4.83
N MET A 152 -0.93 -8.47 -3.68
CA MET A 152 -2.12 -9.19 -3.24
C MET A 152 -3.37 -8.64 -3.90
N THR A 153 -4.14 -9.48 -4.56
CA THR A 153 -5.46 -9.12 -5.06
C THR A 153 -6.51 -9.19 -3.92
N PRO A 154 -7.64 -8.49 -4.07
CA PRO A 154 -8.75 -8.54 -3.11
C PRO A 154 -9.28 -9.95 -2.82
N GLU A 155 -9.10 -10.94 -3.68
CA GLU A 155 -9.86 -12.20 -3.62
C GLU A 155 -9.16 -13.37 -2.93
N GLY A 156 -7.95 -13.18 -2.39
CA GLY A 156 -7.35 -14.14 -1.46
C GLY A 156 -6.98 -15.50 -2.06
N THR A 157 -6.99 -15.65 -3.37
CA THR A 157 -6.40 -16.79 -4.07
C THR A 157 -5.00 -16.40 -4.55
N GLU A 158 -4.01 -17.28 -4.34
CA GLU A 158 -2.74 -17.24 -5.07
C GLU A 158 -2.99 -17.63 -6.54
N GLN A 159 -3.78 -16.83 -7.26
CA GLN A 159 -3.97 -16.89 -8.72
C GLN A 159 -4.14 -15.45 -9.22
N GLU A 160 -3.13 -14.96 -9.93
CA GLU A 160 -3.22 -14.76 -11.39
C GLU A 160 -4.22 -13.70 -11.80
N SER A 161 -3.90 -12.45 -11.46
CA SER A 161 -3.93 -11.28 -12.36
C SER A 161 -3.73 -10.04 -11.51
N VAL A 162 -2.51 -9.50 -11.50
CA VAL A 162 -2.14 -8.27 -10.77
C VAL A 162 -2.37 -7.08 -11.66
N VAL A 163 -3.57 -7.03 -12.21
CA VAL A 163 -4.02 -5.84 -12.88
C VAL A 163 -5.31 -5.46 -12.21
N PRO A 164 -5.44 -4.21 -11.69
CA PRO A 164 -6.73 -3.72 -11.22
C PRO A 164 -7.78 -4.05 -12.28
N GLU A 165 -9.08 -4.13 -11.95
CA GLU A 165 -10.12 -4.25 -12.99
C GLU A 165 -9.96 -3.20 -14.12
N GLU A 166 -9.21 -2.12 -13.87
CA GLU A 166 -8.64 -1.18 -14.85
C GLU A 166 -7.50 -1.72 -15.77
N GLY A 167 -7.29 -3.01 -15.91
CA GLY A 167 -6.24 -3.56 -16.77
C GLY A 167 -6.42 -3.28 -18.24
N ASN A 168 -7.69 -3.20 -18.64
CA ASN A 168 -8.10 -2.76 -19.95
C ASN A 168 -8.06 -1.24 -20.13
N ARG A 169 -7.66 -0.46 -19.12
CA ARG A 169 -7.59 0.98 -19.27
C ARG A 169 -6.37 1.32 -20.12
N ASN A 170 -6.63 1.95 -21.26
CA ASN A 170 -5.58 2.56 -22.07
C ASN A 170 -4.88 3.64 -21.25
N ARG A 171 -3.58 3.48 -21.07
CA ARG A 171 -2.67 4.42 -20.41
C ARG A 171 -1.69 4.97 -21.45
N ILE A 172 -1.17 6.15 -21.17
CA ILE A 172 -0.11 6.79 -21.97
C ILE A 172 1.06 7.00 -21.03
N GLY A 173 2.27 6.72 -21.50
CA GLY A 173 3.49 6.90 -20.72
C GLY A 173 4.74 6.67 -21.54
N PHE A 174 5.80 6.26 -20.88
CA PHE A 174 7.10 5.92 -21.49
C PHE A 174 7.52 4.50 -21.13
N SER A 175 8.36 3.90 -21.97
CA SER A 175 9.11 2.71 -21.58
C SER A 175 10.17 3.10 -20.55
N ALA A 176 10.16 2.46 -19.39
CA ALA A 176 11.17 2.66 -18.35
C ALA A 176 12.58 2.31 -18.87
N GLN A 177 12.71 1.29 -19.72
CA GLN A 177 13.98 0.87 -20.30
C GLN A 177 14.55 1.91 -21.28
N GLN A 178 13.69 2.59 -22.04
CA GLN A 178 14.13 3.69 -22.91
C GLN A 178 14.55 4.89 -22.07
N LEU A 179 13.75 5.25 -21.07
CA LEU A 179 14.09 6.31 -20.12
C LEU A 179 15.41 6.03 -19.42
N GLN A 180 15.66 4.80 -18.98
CA GLN A 180 16.89 4.44 -18.26
C GLN A 180 18.16 4.70 -19.09
N LYS A 181 18.09 4.57 -20.42
CA LYS A 181 19.22 4.84 -21.31
C LYS A 181 19.53 6.34 -21.45
N ILE A 182 18.54 7.20 -21.30
CA ILE A 182 18.63 8.64 -21.61
C ILE A 182 18.67 9.50 -20.33
N PHE A 183 17.83 9.13 -19.37
CA PHE A 183 17.65 9.73 -18.05
C PHE A 183 17.66 8.62 -16.98
N PRO A 184 18.80 7.93 -16.74
CA PRO A 184 18.90 6.88 -15.74
C PRO A 184 18.47 7.34 -14.33
N GLU A 185 18.63 8.62 -14.01
CA GLU A 185 18.22 9.23 -12.75
C GLU A 185 16.70 9.25 -12.51
N LEU A 186 15.89 9.00 -13.53
CA LEU A 186 14.43 8.97 -13.45
C LEU A 186 13.86 7.56 -13.28
N VAL A 187 14.70 6.54 -13.32
CA VAL A 187 14.29 5.13 -13.32
C VAL A 187 14.82 4.42 -12.08
N TYR A 188 13.92 3.74 -11.39
CA TYR A 188 14.21 2.98 -10.18
C TYR A 188 13.93 1.52 -10.44
N GLU A 189 14.78 0.64 -9.95
CA GLU A 189 14.61 -0.82 -10.03
C GLU A 189 14.24 -1.34 -8.65
N ASP A 190 13.18 -2.14 -8.56
CA ASP A 190 12.82 -2.82 -7.32
C ASP A 190 13.63 -4.12 -7.11
N GLU A 191 13.49 -4.75 -5.95
CA GLU A 191 14.20 -5.99 -5.61
C GLU A 191 13.90 -7.17 -6.57
N ASN A 192 12.81 -7.08 -7.34
CA ASN A 192 12.39 -8.10 -8.30
C ASN A 192 12.85 -7.76 -9.74
N GLY A 193 13.56 -6.66 -9.95
CA GLY A 193 14.02 -6.21 -11.26
C GLY A 193 12.97 -5.45 -12.09
N TYR A 194 11.84 -5.08 -11.51
CA TYR A 194 10.85 -4.25 -12.20
C TYR A 194 11.24 -2.77 -12.11
N LEU A 195 11.10 -2.08 -13.23
CA LEU A 195 11.46 -0.67 -13.36
C LEU A 195 10.26 0.25 -13.15
N GLY A 196 10.41 1.23 -12.26
CA GLY A 196 9.49 2.35 -12.03
C GLY A 196 10.08 3.67 -12.54
N VAL A 197 9.21 4.63 -12.86
CA VAL A 197 9.59 5.94 -13.41
C VAL A 197 9.12 7.07 -12.51
N ASP A 198 10.01 8.01 -12.19
CA ASP A 198 9.65 9.30 -11.58
C ASP A 198 9.23 10.31 -12.65
N TYR A 199 7.94 10.30 -12.98
CA TYR A 199 7.35 11.25 -13.93
C TYR A 199 7.39 12.70 -13.44
N THR A 200 7.46 12.95 -12.13
CA THR A 200 7.47 14.34 -11.60
C THR A 200 8.81 15.01 -11.91
N SER A 201 9.90 14.26 -11.85
CA SER A 201 11.23 14.76 -12.20
C SER A 201 11.45 14.99 -13.70
N LEU A 202 10.52 14.60 -14.58
CA LEU A 202 10.51 15.03 -15.98
C LEU A 202 10.15 16.52 -16.14
N ILE A 203 9.41 17.11 -15.19
CA ILE A 203 8.91 18.49 -15.32
C ILE A 203 10.06 19.50 -15.52
N PRO A 204 11.13 19.51 -14.70
CA PRO A 204 12.29 20.38 -14.94
C PRO A 204 12.97 20.16 -16.29
N VAL A 205 13.04 18.91 -16.77
CA VAL A 205 13.61 18.57 -18.09
C VAL A 205 12.76 19.19 -19.21
N LEU A 206 11.43 19.10 -19.10
CA LEU A 206 10.50 19.73 -20.04
C LEU A 206 10.66 21.26 -20.05
N VAL A 207 10.78 21.89 -18.88
CA VAL A 207 11.00 23.34 -18.75
C VAL A 207 12.28 23.77 -19.46
N GLU A 208 13.40 23.09 -19.24
CA GLU A 208 14.66 23.42 -19.91
C GLU A 208 14.62 23.12 -21.41
N SER A 209 13.89 22.07 -21.83
CA SER A 209 13.68 21.77 -23.24
C SER A 209 12.92 22.89 -23.96
N ILE A 210 11.90 23.46 -23.33
CA ILE A 210 11.14 24.60 -23.87
C ILE A 210 12.02 25.85 -23.97
N LYS A 211 12.86 26.11 -22.95
CA LYS A 211 13.82 27.23 -23.01
C LYS A 211 14.83 27.07 -24.13
N GLU A 212 15.40 25.87 -24.29
CA GLU A 212 16.30 25.55 -25.40
C GLU A 212 15.60 25.73 -26.76
N GLN A 213 14.36 25.27 -26.89
CA GLN A 213 13.54 25.44 -28.10
C GLN A 213 13.29 26.92 -28.40
N GLN A 214 12.99 27.73 -27.38
CA GLN A 214 12.75 29.18 -27.53
C GLN A 214 13.97 29.90 -28.11
N VAL A 215 15.19 29.54 -27.67
CA VAL A 215 16.43 30.10 -28.21
C VAL A 215 16.58 29.80 -29.71
N VAL A 216 16.22 28.59 -30.15
CA VAL A 216 16.25 28.22 -31.58
C VAL A 216 15.25 29.05 -32.38
N ILE A 217 14.03 29.24 -31.88
CA ILE A 217 12.99 30.05 -32.53
C ILE A 217 13.46 31.49 -32.70
N GLU A 218 14.01 32.10 -31.65
CA GLU A 218 14.52 33.47 -31.70
C GLU A 218 15.67 33.64 -32.69
N LYS A 219 16.53 32.63 -32.80
CA LYS A 219 17.60 32.62 -33.80
C LYS A 219 17.04 32.58 -35.22
N LEU A 220 16.10 31.67 -35.49
CA LEU A 220 15.47 31.54 -36.81
C LEU A 220 14.72 32.81 -37.22
N LEU A 221 13.97 33.43 -36.29
CA LEU A 221 13.27 34.69 -36.58
C LEU A 221 14.22 35.84 -36.94
N LYS A 222 15.41 35.90 -36.33
CA LYS A 222 16.43 36.88 -36.71
C LYS A 222 17.04 36.61 -38.09
N GLU A 223 17.10 35.36 -38.52
CA GLU A 223 17.59 34.99 -39.85
C GLU A 223 16.55 35.28 -40.93
N VAL A 224 15.26 35.08 -40.65
CA VAL A 224 14.15 35.37 -41.58
C VAL A 224 13.91 36.88 -41.77
N ASN A 225 14.15 37.69 -40.72
CA ASN A 225 13.94 39.14 -40.77
C ASN A 225 15.14 39.94 -41.30
N LYS A 226 16.15 39.26 -41.85
CA LYS A 226 17.28 39.88 -42.57
C LYS A 226 17.02 39.88 -44.07
#